data_AF-A0AAU9ENH2-F1
#
_entry.id   AF-A0AAU9ENH2-F1
#
_cell.length_a   1.000
_cell.length_b   1.000
_cell.length_c   1.000
_cell.angle_alpha   90.00
_cell.angle_beta   90.00
_cell.angle_gamma   90.00
#
_symmetry.space_group_name_H-M   'P 1'
#
loop_
_entity.id
_entity.type
_entity.pdbx_description
1 polymer ?
#
loop_
_entity_poly.entity_id
_entity_poly.type
_entity_poly.pdbx_seq_one_letter_code
_entity_poly.pdbx_strand_id
1 'polypeptide(L)'
;MAEAFAARKGRSGSVGLTLDLDELGHNYNRKTVAASMKRQGLVAKAAKKYKATTDADHNLPVAPNHLGQDFSAQAPNRKWVCDITYLWIG
;
A
#
# COMPACT_ATOMS: atom_id res chain seq x y z
N MET A 1 -5.07 20.95 -14.69
CA MET A 1 -4.01 19.92 -14.82
C MET A 1 -2.99 19.98 -13.71
N ALA A 2 -2.16 21.03 -13.61
CA ALA A 2 -1.17 21.14 -12.52
C ALA A 2 -1.81 21.06 -11.13
N GLU A 3 -2.97 21.70 -10.94
CA GLU A 3 -3.74 21.63 -9.70
C GLU A 3 -4.21 20.21 -9.36
N ALA A 4 -4.92 19.53 -10.27
CA ALA A 4 -5.33 18.13 -10.10
C ALA A 4 -4.13 17.19 -9.85
N PHE A 5 -3.01 17.43 -10.53
CA PHE A 5 -1.77 16.69 -10.32
C PHE A 5 -1.16 16.94 -8.93
N ALA A 6 -1.21 18.19 -8.45
CA ALA A 6 -0.77 18.57 -7.11
C ALA A 6 -1.69 18.01 -6.01
N ALA A 7 -3.01 17.99 -6.23
CA ALA A 7 -4.00 17.38 -5.32
C ALA A 7 -3.69 15.90 -5.07
N ARG A 8 -3.21 15.18 -6.09
CA ARG A 8 -2.72 13.79 -5.97
C ARG A 8 -1.24 13.67 -5.58
N LYS A 9 -0.64 14.74 -5.08
CA LYS A 9 0.76 14.81 -4.61
C LYS A 9 1.79 14.43 -5.69
N GLY A 10 1.40 14.53 -6.96
CA GLY A 10 2.18 14.15 -8.13
C GLY A 10 2.28 12.65 -8.40
N ARG A 11 1.41 11.81 -7.83
CA ARG A 11 1.43 10.35 -8.03
C ARG A 11 0.73 9.91 -9.32
N SER A 12 -0.29 10.64 -9.75
CA SER A 12 -1.09 10.28 -10.93
C SER A 12 -0.33 10.55 -12.24
N GLY A 13 -0.17 9.51 -13.06
CA GLY A 13 0.16 9.65 -14.48
C GLY A 13 -1.06 10.09 -15.31
N SER A 14 -0.92 10.14 -16.63
CA SER A 14 -2.01 10.59 -17.52
C SER A 14 -3.29 9.77 -17.38
N VAL A 15 -3.20 8.47 -17.09
CA VAL A 15 -4.38 7.61 -16.86
C VAL A 15 -5.12 8.02 -15.59
N GLY A 16 -4.43 8.01 -14.44
CA GLY A 16 -5.04 8.38 -13.16
C GLY A 16 -5.56 9.81 -13.17
N LEU A 17 -4.78 10.74 -13.74
CA LEU A 17 -5.17 12.15 -13.80
C LEU A 17 -6.39 12.37 -14.70
N THR A 18 -6.62 11.53 -15.71
CA THR A 18 -7.84 11.61 -16.52
C THR A 18 -9.07 11.25 -15.71
N LEU A 19 -8.98 10.22 -14.86
CA LEU A 19 -10.07 9.84 -13.94
C LEU A 19 -10.30 10.92 -12.88
N ASP A 20 -9.22 11.44 -12.30
CA ASP A 20 -9.28 12.51 -11.29
C ASP A 20 -9.96 13.78 -11.86
N LEU A 21 -9.76 14.06 -13.15
CA LEU A 21 -10.40 15.19 -13.83
C LEU A 21 -11.87 14.91 -14.19
N ASP A 22 -12.19 13.67 -14.54
CA ASP A 22 -13.57 13.26 -14.82
C ASP A 22 -14.44 13.36 -13.56
N GLU A 23 -13.92 12.94 -12.40
CA GLU A 23 -14.57 13.13 -11.09
C GLU A 23 -14.83 14.60 -10.74
N LEU A 24 -13.98 15.51 -11.23
CA LEU A 24 -14.13 16.96 -11.08
C LEU A 24 -15.07 17.59 -12.14
N GLY A 25 -15.70 16.78 -13.00
CA GLY A 25 -16.58 17.23 -14.07
C GLY A 25 -15.84 17.74 -15.31
N HIS A 26 -14.53 17.49 -15.41
CA HIS A 26 -13.69 17.91 -16.53
C HIS A 26 -13.35 16.72 -17.44
N ASN A 27 -14.18 16.47 -18.44
CA ASN A 27 -13.96 15.38 -19.37
C ASN A 27 -12.89 15.75 -20.42
N TYR A 28 -11.74 15.08 -20.35
CA TYR A 28 -10.65 15.20 -21.31
C TYR A 28 -10.20 13.82 -21.79
N ASN A 29 -9.83 13.71 -23.07
CA ASN A 29 -9.16 12.51 -23.56
C ASN A 29 -7.77 12.37 -22.90
N ARG A 30 -7.41 11.15 -22.49
CA ARG A 30 -6.06 10.79 -21.99
C ARG A 30 -4.92 11.36 -22.84
N LYS A 31 -5.04 11.41 -24.17
CA LYS A 31 -4.01 11.99 -25.05
C LYS A 31 -3.82 13.48 -24.78
N THR A 32 -4.90 14.22 -24.57
CA THR A 32 -4.89 15.64 -24.21
C THR A 32 -4.26 15.86 -22.84
N VAL A 33 -4.61 15.01 -21.87
CA VAL A 33 -4.01 15.03 -20.53
C VAL A 33 -2.50 14.79 -20.62
N ALA A 34 -2.08 13.75 -21.34
CA ALA A 34 -0.66 13.43 -21.52
C ALA A 34 0.13 14.56 -22.22
N ALA A 35 -0.43 15.16 -23.28
CA ALA A 35 0.19 16.29 -23.97
C ALA A 35 0.32 17.51 -23.05
N SER A 36 -0.72 17.79 -22.26
CA SER A 36 -0.73 18.88 -21.29
C SER A 36 0.27 18.66 -20.16
N MET A 37 0.39 17.44 -19.64
CA MET A 37 1.42 17.04 -18.67
C MET A 37 2.83 17.24 -19.25
N LYS A 38 3.07 16.79 -20.48
CA LYS A 38 4.37 16.98 -21.17
C LYS A 38 4.71 18.46 -21.35
N ARG A 39 3.75 19.28 -21.79
CA ARG A 39 3.93 20.73 -21.96
C ARG A 39 4.28 21.45 -20.65
N GLN A 40 3.75 20.97 -19.54
CA GLN A 40 3.99 21.53 -18.20
C GLN A 40 5.15 20.86 -17.44
N GLY A 41 5.83 19.87 -18.04
CA GLY A 41 6.90 19.12 -17.37
C GLY A 41 6.43 18.27 -16.19
N LEU A 42 5.15 17.90 -16.12
CA LEU A 42 4.58 17.11 -15.02
C LEU A 42 4.90 15.62 -15.21
N VAL A 43 5.65 15.03 -14.28
CA VAL A 43 6.03 13.62 -14.30
C VAL A 43 5.57 12.94 -13.02
N ALA A 44 4.82 11.85 -13.16
CA ALA A 44 4.31 11.09 -12.04
C ALA A 44 5.45 10.50 -11.19
N LYS A 45 5.34 10.65 -9.86
CA LYS A 45 6.26 10.07 -8.88
C LYS A 45 6.07 8.56 -8.85
N ALA A 46 7.15 7.82 -9.08
CA ALA A 46 7.15 6.38 -8.87
C ALA A 46 6.84 6.04 -7.41
N ALA A 47 6.04 5.00 -7.17
CA ALA A 47 5.87 4.45 -5.84
C ALA A 47 7.23 3.96 -5.32
N LYS A 48 7.52 4.23 -4.05
CA LYS A 48 8.70 3.65 -3.39
C LYS A 48 8.54 2.13 -3.43
N LYS A 49 9.57 1.41 -3.88
CA LYS A 49 9.57 -0.06 -3.83
C LYS A 49 9.27 -0.51 -2.40
N TYR A 50 8.36 -1.47 -2.27
CA TYR A 50 8.11 -2.13 -0.98
C TYR A 50 9.41 -2.75 -0.47
N LYS A 51 9.70 -2.55 0.83
CA LYS A 51 10.86 -3.14 1.50
C LYS A 51 10.34 -4.04 2.61
N ALA A 52 10.50 -5.35 2.45
CA ALA A 52 10.21 -6.30 3.52
C ALA A 52 11.04 -5.93 4.76
N THR A 53 10.37 -5.83 5.91
CA THR A 53 11.02 -5.49 7.19
C THR A 53 11.36 -6.74 7.99
N THR A 54 10.76 -7.87 7.63
CA THR A 54 11.00 -9.18 8.23
C THR A 54 11.83 -10.01 7.28
N ASP A 55 13.02 -10.39 7.73
CA ASP A 55 13.87 -11.38 7.06
C ASP A 55 13.45 -12.75 7.58
N ALA A 56 12.66 -13.48 6.79
CA ALA A 56 12.20 -14.83 7.17
C ALA A 56 13.28 -15.91 6.95
N ASP A 57 14.33 -15.59 6.18
CA ASP A 57 15.42 -16.48 5.80
C ASP A 57 16.73 -16.07 6.51
N HIS A 58 16.65 -15.90 7.83
CA HIS A 58 17.82 -15.55 8.63
C HIS A 58 18.47 -16.79 9.26
N ASN A 59 19.80 -16.77 9.39
CA ASN A 59 20.54 -17.83 10.08
C ASN A 59 20.59 -17.64 11.61
N LEU A 60 19.80 -16.70 12.15
CA LEU A 60 19.65 -16.50 13.60
C LEU A 60 18.79 -17.60 14.21
N PRO A 61 19.02 -17.97 15.47
CA PRO A 61 18.19 -18.97 16.16
C PRO A 61 16.74 -18.50 16.22
N VAL A 62 15.87 -19.26 15.56
CA VAL A 62 14.41 -19.09 15.68
C VAL A 62 14.01 -19.51 17.08
N ALA A 63 13.24 -18.68 17.77
CA ALA A 63 12.72 -19.02 19.09
C ALA A 63 11.91 -20.33 19.02
N PRO A 64 12.15 -21.30 19.90
CA PRO A 64 11.46 -22.58 19.86
C PRO A 64 9.96 -22.38 20.09
N ASN A 65 9.14 -22.99 19.22
CA ASN A 65 7.70 -23.05 19.42
C ASN A 65 7.37 -24.04 20.55
N HIS A 66 7.26 -23.53 21.77
CA HIS A 66 6.95 -24.35 22.96
C HIS A 66 5.55 -24.98 22.95
N LEU A 67 4.62 -24.45 22.16
CA LEU A 67 3.25 -24.97 22.10
C LEU A 67 3.10 -26.07 21.05
N GLY A 68 3.72 -25.92 19.87
CA GLY A 68 3.61 -26.92 18.80
C GLY A 68 2.16 -27.24 18.40
N GLN A 69 1.24 -26.29 18.55
CA GLN A 69 -0.23 -26.47 18.39
C GLN A 69 -0.91 -27.36 19.44
N ASP A 70 -0.22 -27.80 20.50
CA ASP A 70 -0.85 -28.41 21.65
C ASP A 70 -1.40 -27.32 22.58
N PHE A 71 -2.71 -27.12 22.52
CA PHE A 71 -3.43 -26.15 23.35
C PHE A 71 -3.99 -26.76 24.65
N SER A 72 -3.81 -28.06 24.88
CA SER A 72 -4.26 -28.70 26.12
C SER A 72 -3.41 -28.25 27.32
N ALA A 73 -4.03 -28.02 28.48
CA ALA A 73 -3.34 -27.61 29.69
C ALA A 73 -3.88 -28.36 30.91
N GLN A 74 -2.97 -28.80 31.79
CA GLN A 74 -3.32 -29.54 33.02
C GLN A 74 -3.87 -28.65 34.13
N ALA A 75 -3.62 -27.34 34.06
CA ALA A 75 -4.07 -26.34 35.02
C ALA A 75 -4.18 -24.96 34.35
N PRO A 76 -4.96 -24.02 34.93
CA PRO A 76 -5.00 -22.63 34.47
C PRO A 76 -3.62 -21.98 34.43
N ASN A 77 -3.46 -20.95 33.59
CA ASN A 77 -2.25 -20.12 33.45
C ASN A 77 -0.98 -20.85 32.98
N ARG A 78 -1.10 -22.03 32.34
CA ARG A 78 0.04 -22.78 31.79
C ARG A 78 0.35 -22.49 30.33
N LYS A 79 -0.66 -22.13 29.54
CA LYS A 79 -0.56 -21.82 28.12
C LYS A 79 -1.48 -20.64 27.82
N TRP A 80 -0.98 -19.67 27.05
CA TRP A 80 -1.71 -18.46 26.66
C TRP A 80 -1.60 -18.33 25.15
N VAL A 81 -2.73 -18.18 24.48
CA VAL A 81 -2.83 -18.05 23.02
C VAL A 81 -3.78 -16.91 22.73
N CYS A 82 -3.46 -16.11 21.73
CA CYS A 82 -4.35 -15.07 21.24
C CYS A 82 -4.23 -14.99 19.71
N ASP A 83 -5.35 -14.72 19.05
CA ASP A 83 -5.39 -14.42 17.63
C ASP A 83 -5.57 -12.91 17.45
N ILE A 84 -4.82 -12.33 16.53
CA ILE A 84 -4.98 -10.93 16.14
C ILE A 84 -5.67 -10.93 14.78
N THR A 85 -6.92 -10.47 14.75
CA THR A 85 -7.64 -10.26 13.51
C THR A 85 -7.35 -8.85 12.99
N TYR A 86 -6.75 -8.76 11.81
CA TYR A 86 -6.58 -7.49 11.13
C TYR A 86 -7.93 -7.01 10.59
N LEU A 87 -8.38 -5.83 11.03
CA LEU A 87 -9.57 -5.17 10.49
C LEU A 87 -9.14 -4.11 9.47
N TRP A 88 -9.56 -4.29 8.22
CA TRP A 88 -9.31 -3.32 7.16
C TRP A 88 -10.35 -2.19 7.24
N ILE A 89 -9.87 -0.97 7.49
CA ILE A 89 -10.65 0.26 7.32
C ILE A 89 -10.26 0.86 5.96
N GLY A 90 -11.22 0.95 5.05
CA GLY A 90 -11.05 1.50 3.71
C GLY A 90 -10.76 3.00 3.70
#